data_AF-A0A0Q6GKW1-F1
#
_entry.id   AF-A0A0Q6GKW1-F1
#
_cell.length_a   1.000
_cell.length_b   1.000
_cell.length_c   1.000
_cell.angle_alpha   90.00
_cell.angle_beta   90.00
_cell.angle_gamma   90.00
#
_symmetry.space_group_name_H-M   'P 1'
#
loop_
_entity.id
_entity.type
_entity.pdbx_description
1 polymer ?
#
loop_
_entity_poly.entity_id
_entity_poly.type
_entity_poly.pdbx_seq_one_letter_code
_entity_poly.pdbx_strand_id
1 'polypeptide(L)' 'MSVHAVWHPTVMPTYRVRDTSNDTVLATADHEDISTAEAWAAGVVEGLDPAPVTWVLDRE' A
#
# COMPACT_ATOMS: atom_id res chain seq x y z
N MET A 1 -18.43 -28.33 12.00
CA MET A 1 -17.17 -27.57 11.95
C MET A 1 -17.37 -26.46 10.93
N SER A 2 -17.55 -25.22 11.38
CA SER A 2 -17.76 -24.10 10.47
C SER A 2 -16.42 -23.77 9.83
N VAL A 3 -16.30 -24.06 8.53
CA VAL A 3 -15.23 -23.52 7.70
C VAL A 3 -15.40 -21.99 7.71
N HIS A 4 -14.48 -21.29 8.36
CA HIS A 4 -14.33 -19.85 8.14
C HIS A 4 -13.97 -19.72 6.66
N ALA A 5 -14.95 -19.39 5.83
CA ALA A 5 -14.69 -19.01 4.46
C ALA A 5 -13.78 -17.79 4.54
N VAL A 6 -12.49 -17.99 4.29
CA VAL A 6 -11.56 -16.89 4.06
C VAL A 6 -12.16 -16.14 2.88
N TRP A 7 -12.62 -14.92 3.13
CA TRP A 7 -13.12 -14.08 2.07
C TRP A 7 -11.91 -13.68 1.23
N HIS A 8 -11.78 -14.27 0.04
CA HIS A 8 -10.82 -13.80 -0.95
C HIS A 8 -11.58 -12.82 -1.84
N PRO A 9 -11.21 -11.52 -1.87
CA PRO A 9 -11.76 -10.62 -2.87
C PRO A 9 -11.47 -11.20 -4.26
N THR A 10 -12.48 -11.26 -5.14
CA THR A 10 -12.30 -11.73 -6.52
C THR A 10 -11.34 -10.82 -7.31
N VAL A 11 -11.12 -9.59 -6.83
CA VAL A 11 -10.13 -8.63 -7.32
C VAL A 11 -9.40 -8.05 -6.11
N MET A 12 -8.11 -8.31 -5.97
CA MET A 12 -7.28 -7.68 -4.94
C MET A 12 -7.20 -6.17 -5.21
N PRO A 13 -7.49 -5.30 -4.23
CA PRO A 13 -7.34 -3.86 -4.43
C PRO A 13 -5.87 -3.47 -4.63
N THR A 14 -5.67 -2.60 -5.60
CA THR A 14 -4.36 -2.02 -5.92
C THR A 14 -4.14 -0.77 -5.07
N TYR A 15 -2.99 -0.70 -4.41
CA TYR A 15 -2.55 0.44 -3.62
C TYR A 15 -1.28 1.04 -4.21
N ARG A 16 -1.14 2.35 -4.06
CA ARG A 16 -0.05 3.15 -4.61
C ARG A 16 0.55 4.03 -3.53
N VAL A 17 1.88 3.99 -3.39
CA VAL A 17 2.61 4.97 -2.56
C VAL A 17 2.95 6.15 -3.45
N ARG A 18 2.45 7.34 -3.12
CA ARG A 18 2.72 8.58 -3.85
C ARG A 18 3.56 9.52 -3.01
N ASP A 19 4.60 10.05 -3.61
CA ASP A 19 5.36 11.18 -3.09
C ASP A 19 4.58 12.46 -3.39
N THR A 20 4.18 13.19 -2.34
CA THR A 20 3.42 14.43 -2.49
C THR A 20 4.30 15.64 -2.79
N SER A 21 5.61 15.53 -2.65
CA SER A 21 6.55 16.63 -2.96
C SER A 21 6.67 16.88 -4.47
N ASN A 22 6.50 15.83 -5.27
CA ASN A 22 6.68 15.83 -6.73
C ASN A 22 5.54 15.11 -7.48
N ASP A 23 4.48 14.72 -6.76
CA ASP A 23 3.34 13.96 -7.27
C ASP A 23 3.69 12.63 -7.97
N THR A 24 4.84 12.03 -7.65
CA THR A 24 5.32 10.82 -8.30
C THR A 24 4.83 9.57 -7.59
N VAL A 25 4.45 8.54 -8.36
CA VAL A 25 4.16 7.20 -7.81
C VAL A 25 5.48 6.48 -7.56
N LEU A 26 5.75 6.15 -6.30
CA LEU A 26 6.97 5.48 -5.86
C LEU A 26 6.88 3.97 -6.02
N ALA A 27 5.71 3.39 -5.68
CA ALA A 27 5.47 1.96 -5.77
C ALA A 27 3.98 1.66 -5.93
N THR A 28 3.65 0.49 -6.48
CA THR A 28 2.29 0.00 -6.67
C THR A 28 2.24 -1.49 -6.40
N ALA A 29 1.27 -1.94 -5.61
CA ALA A 29 1.11 -3.34 -5.24
C ALA A 29 -0.35 -3.67 -4.91
N ASP A 30 -0.73 -4.92 -5.11
CA ASP A 30 -2.05 -5.44 -4.76
C ASP A 30 -2.01 -6.03 -3.34
N HIS A 31 -2.98 -5.63 -2.51
CA HIS A 31 -3.08 -6.11 -1.12
C HIS A 31 -4.52 -6.49 -0.78
N GLU A 32 -4.69 -7.50 0.07
CA GLU A 32 -6.00 -7.98 0.48
C GLU A 32 -6.77 -6.97 1.35
N ASP A 33 -6.05 -6.14 2.11
CA ASP A 33 -6.58 -5.15 3.03
C ASP A 33 -5.66 -3.92 3.18
N ILE A 34 -6.18 -2.84 3.77
CA ILE A 34 -5.46 -1.58 3.95
C ILE A 34 -4.32 -1.69 4.96
N SER A 35 -4.46 -2.49 6.02
CA SER A 35 -3.44 -2.61 7.06
C SER A 35 -2.19 -3.32 6.52
N THR A 36 -2.38 -4.33 5.67
CA THR A 36 -1.27 -4.97 4.93
C THR A 36 -0.61 -3.99 3.96
N ALA A 37 -1.39 -3.16 3.27
CA ALA A 37 -0.87 -2.12 2.39
C ALA A 37 -0.09 -1.02 3.15
N GLU A 38 -0.54 -0.61 4.33
CA GLU A 38 0.14 0.36 5.18
C GLU A 38 1.49 -0.16 5.68
N ALA A 39 1.55 -1.41 6.13
CA ALA A 39 2.80 -2.03 6.58
C ALA A 39 3.82 -2.15 5.43
N TRP A 40 3.36 -2.49 4.22
CA TRP A 40 4.19 -2.49 3.02
C TRP A 40 4.67 -1.07 2.65
N ALA A 41 3.78 -0.08 2.66
CA ALA A 41 4.11 1.30 2.32
C ALA A 41 5.16 1.91 3.24
N ALA A 42 5.11 1.61 4.55
CA ALA A 42 6.14 2.00 5.50
C ALA A 42 7.52 1.47 5.07
N GLY A 43 7.61 0.17 4.72
CA GLY A 43 8.85 -0.43 4.25
C GLY A 43 9.37 0.15 2.92
N VAL A 44 8.46 0.54 2.01
CA VAL A 44 8.82 1.24 0.77
C VAL A 44 9.48 2.58 1.08
N VAL A 45 8.90 3.36 2.00
CA VAL A 45 9.40 4.70 2.35
C VAL A 45 10.67 4.63 3.19
N GLU A 46 10.81 3.66 4.09
CA GLU A 46 12.04 3.46 4.87
C GLU A 46 13.27 3.19 3.99
N GLY A 47 13.08 2.63 2.80
CA GLY A 47 14.13 2.42 1.81
C GLY A 47 14.52 3.66 0.99
N LEU A 48 13.79 4.76 1.13
CA LEU A 48 14.03 6.02 0.42
C LEU A 48 14.85 7.00 1.29
N ASP A 49 15.52 7.96 0.63
CA ASP A 49 16.36 8.96 1.30
C ASP A 49 15.58 9.70 2.40
N PRO A 50 16.15 9.89 3.61
CA PRO A 50 15.47 10.43 4.79
C PRO A 50 15.17 11.93 4.72
N ALA A 51 15.25 12.56 3.53
CA ALA A 51 14.57 13.82 3.30
C ALA A 51 13.10 13.71 3.79
N PRO A 52 12.45 14.82 4.22
CA PRO A 52 11.06 14.80 4.61
C PRO A 52 10.16 14.56 3.37
N VAL A 53 10.13 13.31 2.89
CA VAL A 53 9.24 12.84 1.85
C VAL A 53 7.87 12.73 2.49
N THR A 54 7.00 13.69 2.19
CA THR A 54 5.60 13.59 2.56
C THR A 54 4.96 12.64 1.57
N TRP A 55 4.60 11.43 2.00
CA TRP A 55 4.00 10.40 1.15
C TRP A 55 2.55 10.13 1.56
N VAL A 56 1.77 9.60 0.62
CA VAL A 56 0.39 9.16 0.84
C VAL A 56 0.19 7.77 0.25
N LEU A 57 -0.65 6.97 0.92
CA LEU A 57 -1.15 5.70 0.41
C LEU A 57 -2.49 5.94 -0.28
N ASP A 58 -2.52 5.75 -1.59
CA ASP A 58 -3.70 5.90 -2.44
C ASP A 58 -4.23 4.52 -2.84
N ARG A 59 -5.56 4.38 -2.89
CA ARG A 59 -6.22 3.17 -3.40
C ARG A 59 -6.77 3.49 -4.77
N GLU A 60 -6.43 2.65 -5.75
CA GLU A 60 -7.01 2.72 -7.10
C GLU A 60 -8.51 2.37 -7.12
#